data_AF-A0A8R1HL63-F1
#
_entry.id   AF-A0A8R1HL63-F1
#
_cell.length_a   1.000
_cell.length_b   1.000
_cell.length_c   1.000
_cell.angle_alpha   90.00
_cell.angle_beta   90.00
_cell.angle_gamma   90.00
#
_symmetry.space_group_name_H-M   'P 1'
#
loop_
_entity.id
_entity.type
_entity.pdbx_description
1 polymer ?
#
loop_
_entity_poly.entity_id
_entity_poly.type
_entity_poly.pdbx_seq_one_letter_code
_entity_poly.pdbx_strand_id
1 'polypeptide(L)'
;MFVYCSDHTVALIEETKEFEGQLFLKRITLPFPLEPEMPRRDYRWWDIRPGVWVDVFCRPMFVFECANEETKSFIRQQFGETDFSNYSSQILEDGPPVSQFFNSPAILTFRCTMVDAPSVLYGLNFLLYYDVNRRLVNIIEEGRKTWTQGRTFLKDVDASTFSENQFAPGRILQFFKWRFNLVQCNMETEKYLRWKQTPNHHHK
;
A
#
# COMPACT_ATOMS: atom_id res chain seq x y z
N MET A 1 -2.92 19.54 -5.58
CA MET A 1 -1.59 19.20 -5.02
C MET A 1 -0.67 20.39 -5.21
N PHE A 2 0.09 20.78 -4.19
CA PHE A 2 1.15 21.77 -4.26
C PHE A 2 2.50 21.05 -4.36
N VAL A 3 3.33 21.44 -5.33
CA VAL A 3 4.67 20.89 -5.54
C VAL A 3 5.66 22.04 -5.39
N TYR A 4 6.54 21.93 -4.39
CA TYR A 4 7.52 22.96 -4.08
C TYR A 4 8.81 22.69 -4.86
N CYS A 5 8.99 23.38 -6.00
CA CYS A 5 10.10 23.11 -6.92
C CYS A 5 11.50 23.28 -6.29
N SER A 6 11.64 24.10 -5.26
CA SER A 6 12.92 24.39 -4.59
C SER A 6 13.49 23.21 -3.80
N ASP A 7 12.63 22.39 -3.20
CA ASP A 7 13.03 21.28 -2.33
C ASP A 7 12.33 19.96 -2.65
N HIS A 8 11.51 19.94 -3.71
CA HIS A 8 10.78 18.78 -4.21
C HIS A 8 9.79 18.18 -3.21
N THR A 9 9.40 18.95 -2.19
CA THR A 9 8.34 18.52 -1.28
C THR A 9 6.97 18.75 -1.90
N VAL A 10 5.98 18.02 -1.41
CA VAL A 10 4.59 18.11 -1.86
C VAL A 10 3.65 18.25 -0.68
N ALA A 11 2.54 18.94 -0.89
CA ALA A 11 1.40 19.01 0.02
C ALA A 11 0.10 18.81 -0.75
N LEU A 12 -0.91 18.21 -0.12
CA LEU A 12 -2.23 18.06 -0.73
C LEU A 12 -3.28 18.70 0.17
N ILE A 13 -4.11 19.51 -0.46
CA ILE A 13 -5.33 20.07 0.10
C ILE A 13 -6.48 19.44 -0.68
N GLU A 14 -7.51 19.02 0.04
CA GLU A 14 -8.73 18.51 -0.53
C GLU A 14 -9.68 19.66 -0.85
N GLU A 15 -10.19 19.69 -2.08
CA GLU A 15 -11.14 20.69 -2.57
C GLU A 15 -12.48 20.05 -2.93
N THR A 16 -12.69 18.79 -2.51
CA THR A 16 -13.96 18.09 -2.69
C THR A 16 -15.03 18.83 -1.87
N LYS A 17 -16.24 18.96 -2.44
CA LYS A 17 -17.39 19.48 -1.72
C LYS A 17 -17.52 18.76 -0.36
N GLU A 18 -17.73 19.52 0.72
CA GLU A 18 -17.73 19.08 2.14
C GLU A 18 -16.35 18.97 2.83
N PHE A 19 -15.26 18.94 2.07
CA PHE A 19 -13.87 18.85 2.58
C PHE A 19 -12.97 20.00 2.10
N GLU A 20 -13.56 21.05 1.54
CA GLU A 20 -12.86 22.20 0.96
C GLU A 20 -11.84 22.81 1.95
N GLY A 21 -10.59 22.93 1.50
CA GLY A 21 -9.50 23.48 2.29
C GLY A 21 -8.91 22.53 3.34
N GLN A 22 -9.41 21.29 3.47
CA GLN A 22 -8.88 20.33 4.43
C GLN A 22 -7.48 19.86 3.99
N LEU A 23 -6.51 19.89 4.91
CA LEU A 23 -5.19 19.33 4.67
C LEU A 23 -5.29 17.81 4.54
N PHE A 24 -5.11 17.30 3.32
CA PHE A 24 -5.08 15.87 3.04
C PHE A 24 -3.69 15.28 3.30
N LEU A 25 -2.63 15.99 2.88
CA LEU A 25 -1.25 15.61 3.11
C LEU A 25 -0.42 16.84 3.49
N LYS A 26 0.20 16.77 4.68
CA LYS A 26 1.18 17.77 5.11
C LYS A 26 2.38 17.82 4.17
N ARG A 27 3.08 18.95 4.12
CA ARG A 27 4.28 19.11 3.30
C ARG A 27 5.33 18.04 3.66
N ILE A 28 5.65 17.17 2.70
CA ILE A 28 6.63 16.08 2.86
C ILE A 28 7.47 15.90 1.60
N THR A 29 8.60 15.22 1.74
CA THR A 29 9.26 14.55 0.62
C THR A 29 8.48 13.30 0.27
N LEU A 30 7.95 13.20 -0.96
CA LEU A 30 7.10 12.07 -1.36
C LEU A 30 7.96 10.92 -1.91
N PRO A 31 7.92 9.73 -1.30
CA PRO A 31 8.69 8.57 -1.80
C PRO A 31 8.21 8.14 -3.19
N PHE A 32 9.13 7.83 -4.10
CA PHE A 32 8.79 7.27 -5.40
C PHE A 32 8.53 5.76 -5.25
N PRO A 33 7.44 5.20 -5.82
CA PRO A 33 7.20 3.76 -5.81
C PRO A 33 8.26 3.09 -6.68
N LEU A 34 9.05 2.20 -6.08
CA LEU A 34 10.17 1.54 -6.76
C LEU A 34 9.95 0.04 -6.84
N GLU A 35 10.36 -0.52 -7.97
CA GLU A 35 10.59 -1.95 -8.08
C GLU A 35 11.72 -2.36 -7.11
N PRO A 36 11.70 -3.61 -6.59
CA PRO A 36 12.63 -4.05 -5.55
C PRO A 36 14.13 -3.87 -5.85
N GLU A 37 14.50 -3.75 -7.13
CA GLU A 37 15.90 -3.64 -7.58
C GLU A 37 16.35 -2.19 -7.82
N MET A 38 15.44 -1.20 -7.75
CA MET A 38 15.80 0.19 -8.01
C MET A 38 16.25 0.92 -6.73
N PRO A 39 17.26 1.81 -6.84
CA PRO A 39 17.70 2.62 -5.72
C PRO A 39 16.58 3.54 -5.24
N ARG A 40 16.44 3.66 -3.91
CA ARG A 40 15.49 4.57 -3.27
C ARG A 40 15.63 5.98 -3.81
N ARG A 41 14.52 6.56 -4.25
CA ARG A 41 14.42 7.94 -4.69
C ARG A 41 13.06 8.50 -4.29
N ASP A 42 13.00 9.81 -4.19
CA ASP A 42 11.76 10.54 -3.99
C ASP A 42 11.26 11.11 -5.32
N TYR A 43 9.96 11.40 -5.39
CA TYR A 43 9.40 12.20 -6.47
C TYR A 43 10.11 13.55 -6.52
N ARG A 44 10.41 13.97 -7.74
CA ARG A 44 10.91 15.31 -8.04
C ARG A 44 9.80 16.10 -8.72
N TRP A 45 9.95 17.42 -8.76
CA TRP A 45 8.91 18.28 -9.36
C TRP A 45 8.65 17.90 -10.83
N TRP A 46 9.68 17.43 -11.55
CA TRP A 46 9.53 17.00 -12.94
C TRP A 46 8.84 15.65 -13.12
N ASP A 47 8.74 14.84 -12.05
CA ASP A 47 7.97 13.60 -12.05
C ASP A 47 6.46 13.86 -11.88
N ILE A 48 6.06 15.04 -11.40
CA ILE A 48 4.66 15.40 -11.08
C ILE A 48 4.19 16.49 -12.05
N ARG A 49 3.55 16.06 -13.13
CA ARG A 49 3.00 16.94 -14.17
C ARG A 49 1.70 16.36 -14.71
N PRO A 50 0.83 17.17 -15.34
CA PRO A 50 -0.40 16.65 -15.93
C PRO A 50 -0.16 15.43 -16.83
N GLY A 51 -1.08 14.47 -16.78
CA GLY A 51 -1.05 13.26 -17.59
C GLY A 51 -0.27 12.10 -16.99
N VAL A 52 0.26 12.25 -15.77
CA VAL A 52 0.97 11.18 -15.07
C VAL A 52 0.19 10.73 -13.84
N TRP A 53 0.33 9.45 -13.52
CA TRP A 53 -0.10 8.90 -12.26
C TRP A 53 1.00 9.07 -11.21
N VAL A 54 0.62 9.43 -9.98
CA VAL A 54 1.51 9.64 -8.83
C VAL A 54 1.02 8.77 -7.68
N ASP A 55 1.92 8.00 -7.05
CA ASP A 55 1.60 7.22 -5.85
C ASP A 55 1.75 8.10 -4.62
N VAL A 56 0.62 8.31 -3.95
CA VAL A 56 0.57 9.00 -2.67
C VAL A 56 0.23 7.99 -1.58
N PHE A 57 1.24 7.24 -1.13
CA PHE A 57 1.11 6.20 -0.10
C PHE A 57 0.06 5.13 -0.44
N CYS A 58 0.29 4.36 -1.50
CA CYS A 58 -0.62 3.37 -2.09
C CYS A 58 -1.87 3.96 -2.76
N ARG A 59 -1.99 5.28 -2.84
CA ARG A 59 -3.14 5.91 -3.50
C ARG A 59 -2.70 6.42 -4.86
N PRO A 60 -3.08 5.75 -5.96
CA PRO A 60 -2.83 6.28 -7.29
C PRO A 60 -3.65 7.55 -7.48
N MET A 61 -2.97 8.66 -7.74
CA MET A 61 -3.59 9.94 -8.05
C MET A 61 -3.19 10.37 -9.45
N PHE A 62 -4.17 10.65 -10.29
CA PHE A 62 -3.93 11.18 -11.62
C PHE A 62 -3.79 12.70 -11.56
N VAL A 63 -2.68 13.23 -12.07
CA VAL A 63 -2.50 14.68 -12.19
C VAL A 63 -3.26 15.13 -13.43
N PHE A 64 -4.44 15.69 -13.24
CA PHE A 64 -5.32 16.06 -14.35
C PHE A 64 -4.93 17.40 -14.99
N GLU A 65 -4.75 18.45 -14.20
CA GLU A 65 -4.44 19.79 -14.71
C GLU A 65 -3.56 20.58 -13.74
N CYS A 66 -2.97 21.66 -14.23
CA CYS A 66 -2.30 22.68 -13.43
C CYS A 66 -3.31 23.71 -12.92
N ALA A 67 -3.18 24.12 -11.65
CA ALA A 67 -4.15 24.99 -10.98
C ALA A 67 -4.27 26.41 -11.57
N ASN A 68 -3.19 26.97 -12.14
CA ASN A 68 -3.17 28.34 -12.64
C ASN A 68 -2.26 28.51 -13.87
N GLU A 69 -2.41 29.64 -14.57
CA GLU A 69 -1.65 29.95 -15.80
C GLU A 69 -0.14 30.08 -15.58
N GLU A 70 0.29 30.49 -14.39
CA GLU A 70 1.71 30.51 -14.03
C GLU A 70 2.30 29.09 -14.06
N THR A 71 1.63 28.14 -13.40
CA THR A 71 2.04 26.72 -13.38
C THR A 71 1.95 26.12 -14.79
N LYS A 72 0.89 26.43 -15.55
CA LYS A 72 0.76 25.98 -16.95
C LYS A 72 1.91 26.49 -17.82
N SER A 73 2.27 27.77 -17.70
CA SER A 73 3.37 28.37 -18.47
C SER A 73 4.71 27.76 -18.09
N PHE A 74 4.96 27.56 -16.79
CA PHE A 74 6.15 26.87 -16.32
C PHE A 74 6.26 25.46 -16.90
N ILE A 75 5.20 24.65 -16.83
CA ILE A 75 5.22 23.28 -17.37
C ILE A 75 5.42 23.28 -18.88
N ARG A 76 4.75 24.18 -19.62
CA ARG A 76 4.96 24.33 -21.07
C ARG A 76 6.41 24.67 -21.42
N GLN A 77 7.04 25.53 -20.63
CA GLN A 77 8.45 25.88 -20.83
C GLN A 77 9.39 24.68 -20.63
N GLN A 78 9.11 23.81 -19.65
CA GLN A 78 9.98 22.69 -19.30
C GLN A 78 9.75 21.44 -20.19
N PHE A 79 8.51 21.20 -20.63
CA PHE A 79 8.12 19.95 -21.30
C PHE A 79 7.54 20.16 -22.70
N GLY A 80 7.37 21.40 -23.16
CA GLY A 80 6.71 21.74 -24.42
C GLY A 80 5.19 21.86 -24.31
N GLU A 81 4.53 22.12 -25.44
CA GLU A 81 3.06 22.16 -25.48
C GLU A 81 2.48 20.79 -25.12
N THR A 82 1.66 20.78 -24.08
CA THR A 82 0.92 19.59 -23.64
C THR A 82 -0.56 19.95 -23.67
N ASP A 83 -1.36 19.14 -24.36
CA ASP A 83 -2.81 19.28 -24.34
C ASP A 83 -3.36 18.70 -23.03
N PHE A 84 -3.52 19.58 -22.05
CA PHE A 84 -4.01 19.23 -20.71
C PHE A 84 -5.53 18.98 -20.67
N SER A 85 -6.24 19.29 -21.75
CA SER A 85 -7.71 19.29 -21.78
C SER A 85 -8.31 17.99 -22.30
N ASN A 86 -7.47 17.09 -22.82
CA ASN A 86 -7.89 15.92 -23.58
C ASN A 86 -7.49 14.59 -22.94
N TYR A 87 -7.37 14.55 -21.60
CA TYR A 87 -7.33 13.28 -20.90
C TYR A 87 -8.71 12.65 -21.01
N SER A 88 -8.86 11.71 -21.95
CA SER A 88 -10.11 11.00 -22.18
C SER A 88 -10.60 10.37 -20.88
N SER A 89 -11.92 10.29 -20.68
CA SER A 89 -12.53 9.56 -19.55
C SER A 89 -11.97 8.14 -19.42
N GLN A 90 -11.54 7.56 -20.55
CA GLN A 90 -10.90 6.26 -20.65
C GLN A 90 -9.63 6.13 -19.79
N ILE A 91 -8.78 7.15 -19.63
CA ILE A 91 -7.57 7.01 -18.80
C ILE A 91 -7.92 6.84 -17.32
N LEU A 92 -9.02 7.43 -16.87
CA LEU A 92 -9.52 7.30 -15.51
C LEU A 92 -10.21 5.93 -15.30
N GLU A 93 -10.86 5.40 -16.35
CA GLU A 93 -11.46 4.06 -16.35
C GLU A 93 -10.41 2.94 -16.39
N ASP A 94 -9.37 3.11 -17.21
CA ASP A 94 -8.26 2.16 -17.34
C ASP A 94 -7.39 2.11 -16.07
N GLY A 95 -7.36 3.22 -15.33
CA GLY A 95 -6.61 3.34 -14.08
C GLY A 95 -5.09 3.42 -14.27
N PRO A 96 -4.33 3.39 -13.17
CA PRO A 96 -2.88 3.50 -13.22
C PRO A 96 -2.20 2.28 -13.88
N PRO A 97 -1.04 2.46 -14.55
CA PRO A 97 -0.25 1.34 -15.05
C PRO A 97 0.18 0.40 -13.92
N VAL A 98 -0.03 -0.91 -14.11
CA VAL A 98 0.24 -1.96 -13.11
C VAL A 98 1.71 -1.98 -12.66
N SER A 99 2.65 -1.54 -13.51
CA SER A 99 4.09 -1.47 -13.20
C SER A 99 4.47 -0.31 -12.28
N GLN A 100 3.65 0.73 -12.17
CA GLN A 100 4.01 1.96 -11.46
C GLN A 100 3.47 2.00 -10.02
N PHE A 101 2.52 1.13 -9.68
CA PHE A 101 1.84 1.11 -8.38
C PHE A 101 1.93 -0.30 -7.81
N PHE A 102 2.60 -0.44 -6.67
CA PHE A 102 2.60 -1.72 -5.97
C PHE A 102 1.22 -1.90 -5.35
N ASN A 103 0.33 -2.59 -6.07
CA ASN A 103 -1.00 -2.91 -5.57
C ASN A 103 -0.86 -3.68 -4.26
N SER A 104 -1.44 -3.14 -3.18
CA SER A 104 -1.56 -3.89 -1.92
C SER A 104 -2.28 -5.20 -2.23
N PRO A 105 -1.70 -6.37 -1.93
CA PRO A 105 -2.38 -7.62 -2.14
C PRO A 105 -3.67 -7.62 -1.32
N ALA A 106 -4.77 -8.10 -1.93
CA ALA A 106 -6.06 -8.18 -1.24
C ALA A 106 -5.99 -9.11 -0.02
N ILE A 107 -5.10 -10.10 -0.06
CA ILE A 107 -4.91 -11.08 1.01
C ILE A 107 -3.42 -11.18 1.37
N LEU A 108 -3.10 -10.96 2.64
CA LEU A 108 -1.80 -11.32 3.20
C LEU A 108 -1.85 -12.76 3.70
N THR A 109 -0.87 -13.58 3.29
CA THR A 109 -0.82 -15.01 3.58
C THR A 109 0.41 -15.35 4.40
N PHE A 110 0.18 -15.97 5.56
CA PHE A 110 1.21 -16.37 6.50
C PHE A 110 1.10 -17.84 6.82
N ARG A 111 2.23 -18.50 7.02
CA ARG A 111 2.29 -19.76 7.74
C ARG A 111 2.60 -19.46 9.19
N CYS A 112 1.86 -20.08 10.09
CA CYS A 112 1.94 -19.82 11.52
C CYS A 112 1.87 -21.10 12.34
N THR A 113 2.32 -21.02 13.58
CA THR A 113 2.22 -22.09 14.57
C THR A 113 1.44 -21.60 15.78
N MET A 114 0.68 -22.50 16.41
CA MET A 114 -0.05 -22.15 17.62
C MET A 114 0.90 -22.08 18.82
N VAL A 115 0.81 -21.00 19.58
CA VAL A 115 1.55 -20.83 20.84
C VAL A 115 0.76 -21.50 21.96
N ASP A 116 1.46 -22.24 22.83
CA ASP A 116 0.86 -22.99 23.94
C ASP A 116 -0.24 -23.96 23.45
N ALA A 117 0.00 -24.61 22.30
CA ALA A 117 -0.97 -25.49 21.65
C ALA A 117 -1.38 -26.65 22.57
N PRO A 118 -2.69 -26.97 22.68
CA PRO A 118 -3.14 -28.21 23.30
C PRO A 118 -2.47 -29.41 22.63
N SER A 119 -2.35 -30.54 23.35
CA SER A 119 -1.71 -31.77 22.85
C SER A 119 -2.23 -32.23 21.48
N VAL A 120 -3.52 -32.05 21.21
CA VAL A 120 -4.17 -32.41 19.93
C VAL A 120 -3.81 -31.50 18.75
N LEU A 121 -3.32 -30.28 19.01
CA LEU A 121 -2.91 -29.30 17.99
C LEU A 121 -1.40 -29.07 17.98
N TYR A 122 -0.66 -29.74 18.87
CA TYR A 122 0.77 -29.56 19.02
C TYR A 122 1.51 -29.99 17.76
N GLY A 123 2.44 -29.15 17.30
CA GLY A 123 3.24 -29.41 16.10
C GLY A 123 2.51 -29.21 14.76
N LEU A 124 1.21 -28.83 14.79
CA LEU A 124 0.50 -28.45 13.58
C LEU A 124 0.93 -27.06 13.10
N ASN A 125 1.01 -26.94 11.78
CA ASN A 125 1.16 -25.66 11.11
C ASN A 125 -0.19 -25.20 10.58
N PHE A 126 -0.36 -23.88 10.49
CA PHE A 126 -1.57 -23.24 10.02
C PHE A 126 -1.22 -22.21 8.95
N LEU A 127 -2.15 -21.99 8.03
CA LEU A 127 -2.14 -20.92 7.07
C LEU A 127 -3.15 -19.86 7.51
N LEU A 128 -2.66 -18.66 7.74
CA LEU A 128 -3.46 -17.49 8.06
C LEU A 128 -3.59 -16.61 6.82
N TYR A 129 -4.82 -16.31 6.45
CA TYR A 129 -5.20 -15.43 5.36
C TYR A 129 -5.88 -14.20 5.94
N TYR A 130 -5.25 -13.04 5.81
CA TYR A 130 -5.80 -11.76 6.23
C TYR A 130 -6.28 -10.98 5.02
N ASP A 131 -7.59 -10.78 4.91
CA ASP A 131 -8.20 -9.90 3.92
C ASP A 131 -8.01 -8.44 4.37
N VAL A 132 -7.17 -7.70 3.65
CA VAL A 132 -6.78 -6.33 4.00
C VAL A 132 -7.97 -5.37 3.94
N ASN A 133 -8.86 -5.59 2.97
CA ASN A 133 -9.99 -4.69 2.69
C ASN A 133 -11.13 -4.93 3.67
N ARG A 134 -11.48 -6.21 3.88
CA ARG A 134 -12.61 -6.61 4.75
C ARG A 134 -12.20 -6.70 6.21
N ARG A 135 -10.89 -6.69 6.50
CA ARG A 135 -10.30 -6.89 7.83
C ARG A 135 -10.74 -8.20 8.47
N LEU A 136 -10.80 -9.26 7.67
CA LEU A 136 -11.19 -10.60 8.11
C LEU A 136 -10.01 -11.55 8.06
N VAL A 137 -9.95 -12.47 9.03
CA VAL A 137 -8.94 -13.52 9.11
C VAL A 137 -9.58 -14.89 8.96
N ASN A 138 -9.02 -15.67 8.06
CA ASN A 138 -9.25 -17.11 7.94
C ASN A 138 -8.00 -17.86 8.39
N ILE A 139 -8.16 -18.85 9.26
CA ILE A 139 -7.06 -19.73 9.70
C ILE A 139 -7.41 -21.16 9.32
N ILE A 140 -6.52 -21.77 8.56
CA ILE A 140 -6.70 -23.12 7.99
C ILE A 140 -5.51 -23.95 8.43
N GLU A 141 -5.71 -25.22 8.79
CA GLU A 141 -4.61 -26.16 8.98
C GLU A 141 -3.80 -26.27 7.69
N GLU A 142 -2.48 -26.32 7.78
CA GLU A 142 -1.65 -26.63 6.64
C GLU A 142 -1.82 -28.12 6.27
N GLY A 143 -2.02 -28.38 4.98
CA GLY A 143 -2.13 -29.73 4.43
C GLY A 143 -0.82 -30.50 4.51
N ARG A 144 -0.81 -31.69 3.89
CA ARG A 144 0.38 -32.56 3.88
C ARG A 144 1.57 -31.96 3.13
N LYS A 145 1.32 -31.04 2.19
CA LYS A 145 2.34 -30.29 1.48
C LYS A 145 2.37 -28.86 2.01
N THR A 146 3.56 -28.29 2.14
CA THR A 146 3.73 -26.89 2.56
C THR A 146 2.89 -25.96 1.69
N TRP A 147 2.23 -24.98 2.30
CA TRP A 147 1.36 -24.00 1.63
C TRP A 147 0.10 -24.55 0.96
N THR A 148 -0.31 -25.79 1.30
CA THR A 148 -1.61 -26.32 0.85
C THR A 148 -2.65 -26.21 1.95
N GLN A 149 -3.91 -25.98 1.56
CA GLN A 149 -5.01 -25.84 2.50
C GLN A 149 -5.49 -27.22 2.98
N GLY A 150 -5.55 -27.39 4.29
CA GLY A 150 -6.21 -28.49 4.98
C GLY A 150 -7.60 -28.08 5.46
N ARG A 151 -7.93 -28.45 6.70
CA ARG A 151 -9.24 -28.14 7.30
C ARG A 151 -9.28 -26.70 7.79
N THR A 152 -10.41 -26.04 7.60
CA THR A 152 -10.63 -24.72 8.18
C THR A 152 -10.68 -24.82 9.70
N PHE A 153 -9.87 -24.01 10.39
CA PHE A 153 -9.79 -23.96 11.84
C PHE A 153 -10.63 -22.79 12.39
N LEU A 154 -10.42 -21.59 11.85
CA LEU A 154 -11.26 -20.41 12.10
C LEU A 154 -11.63 -19.76 10.78
N LYS A 155 -12.87 -19.28 10.67
CA LYS A 155 -13.40 -18.67 9.45
C LYS A 155 -13.96 -17.28 9.74
N ASP A 156 -13.65 -16.33 8.85
CA ASP A 156 -14.18 -14.97 8.82
C ASP A 156 -14.14 -14.26 10.18
N VAL A 157 -13.00 -14.40 10.88
CA VAL A 157 -12.78 -13.76 12.18
C VAL A 157 -12.50 -12.28 11.97
N ASP A 158 -13.23 -11.42 12.68
CA ASP A 158 -12.97 -9.98 12.65
C ASP A 158 -11.58 -9.66 13.21
N ALA A 159 -10.79 -8.97 12.41
CA ALA A 159 -9.46 -8.49 12.74
C ALA A 159 -9.36 -6.96 12.71
N SER A 160 -10.50 -6.24 12.74
CA SER A 160 -10.58 -4.78 12.72
C SER A 160 -9.79 -4.08 13.85
N THR A 161 -9.58 -4.79 14.97
CA THR A 161 -8.81 -4.32 16.13
C THR A 161 -7.29 -4.41 15.95
N PHE A 162 -6.81 -5.15 14.94
CA PHE A 162 -5.39 -5.24 14.63
C PHE A 162 -4.97 -4.11 13.70
N SER A 163 -3.82 -3.52 13.99
CA SER A 163 -3.11 -2.73 12.99
C SER A 163 -2.48 -3.69 11.98
N GLU A 164 -2.53 -3.32 10.70
CA GLU A 164 -1.89 -4.09 9.63
C GLU A 164 -0.38 -4.32 9.88
N ASN A 165 0.30 -3.43 10.62
CA ASN A 165 1.71 -3.58 10.99
C ASN A 165 1.98 -4.78 11.93
N GLN A 166 0.94 -5.34 12.55
CA GLN A 166 1.05 -6.54 13.38
C GLN A 166 1.09 -7.82 12.54
N PHE A 167 0.68 -7.76 11.27
CA PHE A 167 0.76 -8.89 10.33
C PHE A 167 2.15 -8.93 9.68
N ALA A 168 3.13 -9.45 10.42
CA ALA A 168 4.49 -9.66 9.93
C ALA A 168 5.12 -10.93 10.55
N PRO A 169 6.06 -11.59 9.86
CA PRO A 169 6.81 -12.71 10.45
C PRO A 169 7.45 -12.33 11.79
N GLY A 170 7.42 -13.25 12.75
CA GLY A 170 7.86 -13.08 14.13
C GLY A 170 6.84 -12.44 15.07
N ARG A 171 5.67 -12.00 14.59
CA ARG A 171 4.60 -11.47 15.42
C ARG A 171 3.66 -12.56 15.91
N ILE A 172 3.12 -12.38 17.11
CA ILE A 172 2.09 -13.24 17.68
C ILE A 172 0.75 -12.51 17.64
N LEU A 173 -0.25 -13.13 17.03
CA LEU A 173 -1.62 -12.64 16.98
C LEU A 173 -2.53 -13.53 17.82
N GLN A 174 -3.49 -12.93 18.52
CA GLN A 174 -4.44 -13.66 19.35
C GLN A 174 -5.86 -13.52 18.80
N PHE A 175 -6.46 -14.64 18.43
CA PHE A 175 -7.86 -14.71 18.00
C PHE A 175 -8.65 -15.53 19.03
N PHE A 176 -9.59 -14.88 19.72
CA PHE A 176 -10.27 -15.45 20.88
C PHE A 176 -9.27 -15.92 21.95
N LYS A 177 -9.24 -17.22 22.25
CA LYS A 177 -8.29 -17.86 23.16
C LYS A 177 -7.02 -18.39 22.49
N TRP A 178 -6.96 -18.37 21.16
CA TRP A 178 -5.89 -19.00 20.39
C TRP A 178 -4.83 -17.98 20.00
N ARG A 179 -3.55 -18.32 20.22
CA ARG A 179 -2.42 -17.48 19.86
C ARG A 179 -1.62 -18.12 18.75
N PHE A 180 -1.28 -17.35 17.73
CA PHE A 180 -0.53 -17.83 16.56
C PHE A 180 0.70 -16.98 16.34
N ASN A 181 1.86 -17.63 16.29
CA ASN A 181 3.11 -17.01 15.88
C ASN A 181 3.22 -17.08 14.35
N LEU A 182 3.31 -15.94 13.69
CA LEU A 182 3.50 -15.86 12.24
C LEU A 182 4.96 -16.20 11.92
N VAL A 183 5.21 -17.36 11.32
CA VAL A 183 6.57 -17.88 11.12
C VAL A 183 7.17 -17.35 9.81
N GLN A 184 6.41 -17.44 8.73
CA GLN A 184 6.82 -17.03 7.39
C GLN A 184 5.60 -16.52 6.61
N CYS A 185 5.83 -15.82 5.51
CA CYS A 185 4.79 -15.41 4.57
C CYS A 185 5.11 -15.91 3.16
N ASN A 186 4.12 -15.91 2.27
CA ASN A 186 4.39 -16.21 0.86
C ASN A 186 5.15 -15.06 0.20
N MET A 187 5.65 -15.30 -1.02
CA MET A 187 6.48 -14.36 -1.76
C MET A 187 5.78 -13.02 -2.00
N GLU A 188 4.48 -13.04 -2.30
CA GLU A 188 3.67 -11.85 -2.58
C GLU A 188 3.51 -10.98 -1.32
N THR A 189 3.18 -11.61 -0.19
CA THR A 189 3.09 -10.92 1.10
C THR A 189 4.45 -10.39 1.54
N GLU A 190 5.52 -11.15 1.32
CA GLU A 190 6.87 -10.72 1.66
C GLU A 190 7.28 -9.46 0.89
N LYS A 191 7.04 -9.44 -0.43
CA LYS A 191 7.29 -8.25 -1.27
C LYS A 191 6.52 -7.03 -0.75
N TYR A 192 5.24 -7.21 -0.43
CA TYR A 192 4.40 -6.14 0.13
C TYR A 192 4.91 -5.63 1.48
N LEU A 193 5.25 -6.51 2.41
CA LEU A 193 5.73 -6.12 3.73
C LEU A 193 7.07 -5.40 3.67
N ARG A 194 7.99 -5.85 2.80
CA ARG A 194 9.27 -5.16 2.57
C ARG A 194 9.05 -3.76 2.01
N TRP A 195 8.16 -3.62 1.02
CA TRP A 195 7.78 -2.33 0.46
C TRP A 195 7.23 -1.39 1.55
N LYS A 196 6.35 -1.89 2.42
CA LYS A 196 5.74 -1.12 3.53
C LYS A 196 6.73 -0.73 4.64
N GLN A 197 7.74 -1.55 4.91
CA GLN A 197 8.75 -1.30 5.95
C GLN A 197 9.86 -0.35 5.51
N THR A 198 9.84 0.12 4.26
CA THR A 198 10.72 1.17 3.76
C THR A 198 10.47 2.43 4.60
N PRO A 199 11.44 2.87 5.44
CA PRO A 199 11.20 3.96 6.38
C PRO A 199 10.88 5.26 5.62
N ASN A 200 9.71 5.84 5.91
CA ASN A 200 9.56 7.29 5.90
C ASN A 200 10.61 7.84 6.87
N HIS A 201 11.55 8.64 6.38
CA HIS A 201 12.48 9.36 7.24
C HIS A 201 11.68 10.24 8.22
N HIS A 202 11.53 9.77 9.46
CA HIS A 202 11.26 10.62 10.60
C HIS A 202 12.54 11.43 10.85
N HIS A 203 12.64 12.59 10.20
CA HIS A 203 13.58 13.61 10.63
C HIS A 203 13.06 14.29 11.89
N LYS A 204 13.81 14.09 12.98
CA LYS A 204 13.99 15.09 14.03
C LYS A 204 14.69 16.32 13.45
#